data_AF-A0A7K2QIK3-F1
#
_entry.id   AF-A0A7K2QIK3-F1
#
_cell.length_a   1.000
_cell.length_b   1.000
_cell.length_c   1.000
_cell.angle_alpha   90.00
_cell.angle_beta   90.00
_cell.angle_gamma   90.00
#
_symmetry.space_group_name_H-M   'P 1'
#
loop_
_entity.id
_entity.type
_entity.pdbx_description
1 polymer ?
#
loop_
_entity_poly.entity_id
_entity_poly.type
_entity_poly.pdbx_seq_one_letter_code
_entity_poly.pdbx_strand_id
1 'polypeptide(L)'
;MKKTTTHLADGRELIYFDLDGSPGRDTVDRRPPQRLDSSPELRLDPATGDWVAIASHRQGRTHHPPTDACPLCPSGDGHSSEIPAADYDVAVFENRFPSLAGRSGRCEVVCFTPEHGASFADLTEERARLVLDAWTDRTERLSALPGVEQVYCFENRGAEIGVTLAHPHGQIYAFP
;
A
#
# COMPACT_ATOMS: atom_id res chain seq x y z
N MET A 1 -14.00 2.44 14.77
CA MET A 1 -13.14 2.56 13.56
C MET A 1 -13.89 3.38 12.53
N LYS A 2 -13.27 4.46 12.07
CA LYS A 2 -13.77 5.31 10.99
C LYS A 2 -13.03 5.00 9.70
N LYS A 3 -13.77 4.65 8.65
CA LYS A 3 -13.22 4.45 7.30
C LYS A 3 -13.50 5.68 6.44
N THR A 4 -12.47 6.22 5.81
CA THR A 4 -12.62 7.32 4.84
C THR A 4 -11.94 6.96 3.52
N THR A 5 -12.69 6.95 2.42
CA THR A 5 -12.16 6.71 1.07
C THR A 5 -12.01 8.03 0.32
N THR A 6 -10.86 8.21 -0.33
CA THR A 6 -10.53 9.31 -1.23
C THR A 6 -9.71 8.79 -2.41
N HIS A 7 -9.23 9.68 -3.27
CA HIS A 7 -8.40 9.33 -4.43
C HIS A 7 -7.11 10.14 -4.45
N LEU A 8 -6.03 9.50 -4.89
CA LEU A 8 -4.76 10.14 -5.22
C LEU A 8 -4.87 10.93 -6.51
N ALA A 9 -3.91 11.81 -6.77
CA ALA A 9 -3.88 12.66 -7.97
C ALA A 9 -3.81 11.85 -9.29
N ASP A 10 -3.33 10.60 -9.23
CA ASP A 10 -3.30 9.66 -10.36
C ASP A 10 -4.55 8.77 -10.46
N GLY A 11 -5.55 9.00 -9.61
CA GLY A 11 -6.84 8.29 -9.61
C GLY A 11 -6.86 7.00 -8.79
N ARG A 12 -5.74 6.56 -8.21
CA ARG A 12 -5.75 5.40 -7.31
C ARG A 12 -6.55 5.67 -6.05
N GLU A 13 -7.25 4.66 -5.56
CA GLU A 13 -8.00 4.70 -4.30
C GLU A 13 -7.02 4.81 -3.11
N LEU A 14 -7.33 5.70 -2.18
CA LEU A 14 -6.69 5.82 -0.87
C LEU A 14 -7.77 5.69 0.20
N ILE A 15 -7.52 4.83 1.18
CA ILE A 15 -8.44 4.53 2.27
C ILE A 15 -7.72 4.77 3.58
N TYR A 16 -8.28 5.63 4.43
CA TYR A 16 -7.87 5.81 5.80
C TYR A 16 -8.73 4.95 6.72
N PHE A 17 -8.08 4.23 7.61
CA PHE A 17 -8.69 3.52 8.73
C PHE A 17 -8.22 4.20 10.00
N ASP A 18 -9.16 4.85 10.68
CA ASP A 18 -8.89 5.74 11.80
C ASP A 18 -9.58 5.28 13.10
N LEU A 19 -8.97 5.61 14.24
CA LEU A 19 -9.52 5.41 15.57
C LEU A 19 -10.66 6.40 15.86
N ASP A 20 -11.51 6.05 16.83
CA ASP A 20 -12.69 6.82 17.22
C ASP A 20 -12.26 8.05 18.05
N GLY A 21 -11.72 9.06 17.37
CA GLY A 21 -11.15 10.27 17.96
C GLY A 21 -10.27 11.04 16.98
N SER A 22 -9.81 10.39 15.92
CA SER A 22 -8.99 10.97 14.87
C SER A 22 -9.78 11.99 14.02
N PRO A 23 -9.10 13.02 13.49
CA PRO A 23 -9.75 14.10 12.75
C PRO A 23 -10.45 13.62 11.47
N GLY A 24 -11.26 14.51 10.89
CA GLY A 24 -11.76 14.36 9.51
C GLY A 24 -10.62 14.17 8.51
N ARG A 25 -10.84 13.35 7.48
CA ARG A 25 -9.94 13.27 6.32
C ARG A 25 -10.60 14.01 5.17
N ASP A 26 -10.15 15.23 4.89
CA ASP A 26 -10.64 16.11 3.81
C ASP A 26 -9.50 16.64 2.92
N THR A 27 -8.27 16.16 3.14
CA THR A 27 -7.11 16.57 2.37
C THR A 27 -7.16 16.02 0.95
N VAL A 28 -6.72 16.86 0.01
CA VAL A 28 -6.66 16.55 -1.42
C VAL A 28 -5.20 16.36 -1.82
N ASP A 29 -4.91 15.31 -2.58
CA ASP A 29 -3.61 15.13 -3.20
C ASP A 29 -3.34 16.23 -4.23
N ARG A 30 -2.35 17.08 -3.96
CA ARG A 30 -1.96 18.21 -4.81
C ARG A 30 -0.76 17.93 -5.70
N ARG A 31 -0.22 16.71 -5.66
CA ARG A 31 0.89 16.32 -6.53
C ARG A 31 0.45 16.39 -8.00
N PRO A 32 1.36 16.69 -8.93
CA PRO A 32 1.02 16.61 -10.35
C PRO A 32 0.58 15.18 -10.68
N PRO A 33 -0.51 14.99 -11.45
CA PRO A 33 -0.94 13.66 -11.86
C PRO A 33 0.19 13.00 -12.66
N GLN A 34 0.57 11.79 -12.26
CA GLN A 34 1.60 11.02 -12.94
C GLN A 34 0.96 9.81 -13.60
N ARG A 35 1.25 9.61 -14.88
CA ARG A 35 0.74 8.45 -15.61
C ARG A 35 1.44 7.20 -15.10
N LEU A 36 0.64 6.21 -14.69
CA LEU A 36 1.12 4.89 -14.30
C LEU A 36 1.12 3.98 -15.52
N ASP A 37 2.26 3.85 -16.18
CA ASP A 37 2.44 2.83 -17.21
C ASP A 37 2.89 1.54 -16.52
N SER A 38 1.92 0.72 -16.10
CA SER A 38 2.16 -0.61 -15.53
C SER A 38 1.50 -1.69 -16.39
N SER A 39 2.30 -2.64 -16.86
CA SER A 39 1.84 -3.77 -17.66
C SER A 39 2.46 -5.07 -17.14
N PRO A 40 2.13 -5.50 -15.91
CA PRO A 40 2.55 -6.81 -15.43
C PRO A 40 1.89 -7.91 -16.25
N GLU A 41 2.60 -9.03 -16.40
CA GLU A 41 2.10 -10.24 -17.05
C GLU A 41 2.35 -11.46 -16.15
N LEU A 42 1.47 -12.45 -16.25
CA LEU A 42 1.67 -13.77 -15.64
C LEU A 42 2.16 -14.73 -16.71
N ARG A 43 3.27 -15.43 -16.45
CA ARG A 43 3.80 -16.47 -17.33
C ARG A 43 3.90 -17.79 -16.57
N LEU A 44 3.45 -18.87 -17.19
CA LEU A 44 3.60 -20.22 -16.64
C LEU A 44 5.00 -20.74 -16.97
N ASP A 45 5.74 -21.16 -15.95
CA ASP A 45 6.99 -21.90 -16.13
C ASP A 45 6.66 -23.38 -16.41
N PRO A 46 6.97 -23.92 -17.60
CA PRO A 46 6.66 -25.31 -17.95
C PRO A 46 7.53 -26.34 -17.20
N ALA A 47 8.66 -25.93 -16.61
CA ALA A 47 9.56 -26.84 -15.90
C ALA A 47 9.09 -27.09 -14.46
N THR A 48 8.58 -26.05 -13.78
CA THR A 48 8.10 -26.16 -12.40
C THR A 48 6.58 -26.26 -12.30
N GLY A 49 5.86 -25.76 -13.30
CA GLY A 49 4.40 -25.62 -13.27
C GLY A 49 3.92 -24.36 -12.52
N ASP A 50 4.84 -23.48 -12.12
CA ASP A 50 4.51 -22.28 -11.35
C ASP A 50 4.14 -21.10 -12.24
N TRP A 51 3.21 -20.27 -11.75
CA TRP A 51 2.93 -18.96 -12.33
C TRP A 51 3.91 -17.92 -11.81
N VAL A 52 4.57 -17.21 -12.74
CA VAL A 52 5.56 -16.17 -12.45
C VAL A 52 5.01 -14.82 -12.89
N ALA A 53 4.96 -13.86 -11.96
CA ALA A 53 4.62 -12.47 -12.25
C ALA A 53 5.85 -11.72 -12.79
N ILE A 54 5.75 -11.19 -14.00
CA ILE A 54 6.78 -10.38 -14.64
C ILE A 54 6.29 -8.93 -14.69
N ALA A 55 6.99 -8.05 -13.97
CA ALA A 55 6.61 -6.64 -13.82
C ALA A 55 7.84 -5.75 -13.98
N SER A 56 8.28 -5.54 -15.23
CA SER A 56 9.52 -4.81 -15.57
C SER A 56 9.56 -3.37 -15.04
N HIS A 57 8.43 -2.68 -15.03
CA HIS A 57 8.28 -1.32 -14.51
C HIS A 57 8.69 -1.19 -13.02
N ARG A 58 8.73 -2.29 -12.27
CA ARG A 58 9.21 -2.31 -10.87
C ARG A 58 10.70 -1.97 -10.75
N GLN A 59 11.49 -1.98 -11.82
CA GLN A 59 12.88 -1.51 -11.77
C GLN A 59 12.97 0.00 -11.43
N GLY A 60 11.92 0.78 -11.72
CA GLY A 60 11.86 2.22 -11.41
C GLY A 60 11.37 2.55 -10.00
N ARG A 61 11.30 1.56 -9.11
CA ARG A 61 10.80 1.76 -7.74
C ARG A 61 11.67 2.69 -6.94
N THR A 62 11.02 3.48 -6.09
CA THR A 62 11.69 4.20 -5.01
C THR A 62 12.50 3.20 -4.18
N HIS A 63 13.79 3.45 -4.03
CA HIS A 63 14.72 2.55 -3.36
C HIS A 63 15.52 3.34 -2.31
N HIS A 64 15.28 3.04 -1.04
CA HIS A 64 15.86 3.72 0.12
C HIS A 64 15.86 5.26 -0.01
N PRO A 65 14.68 5.88 -0.18
CA PRO A 65 14.61 7.33 -0.15
C PRO A 65 14.97 7.84 1.25
N PRO A 66 15.53 9.05 1.37
CA PRO A 66 15.56 9.73 2.66
C PRO A 66 14.12 9.98 3.17
N THR A 67 13.97 10.23 4.48
CA THR A 67 12.66 10.38 5.12
C THR A 67 11.80 11.48 4.49
N ASP A 68 12.42 12.60 4.10
CA ASP A 68 11.79 13.75 3.42
C ASP A 68 11.42 13.46 1.95
N ALA A 69 11.73 12.27 1.44
CA ALA A 69 11.28 11.78 0.14
C ALA A 69 10.50 10.46 0.25
N CYS A 70 10.12 10.05 1.46
CA CYS A 70 9.40 8.80 1.68
C CYS A 70 7.95 8.91 1.17
N PRO A 71 7.50 8.02 0.27
CA PRO A 71 6.13 8.08 -0.25
C PRO A 71 5.07 7.71 0.79
N LEU A 72 5.47 7.08 1.91
CA LEU A 72 4.57 6.59 2.96
C LEU A 72 4.53 7.53 4.18
N CYS A 73 5.39 8.55 4.27
CA CYS A 73 5.25 9.58 5.29
C CYS A 73 4.03 10.46 5.00
N PRO A 74 3.38 11.05 6.02
CA PRO A 74 2.39 12.10 5.81
C PRO A 74 2.96 13.27 4.98
N SER A 75 2.12 13.93 4.21
CA SER A 75 2.51 15.16 3.49
C SER A 75 2.51 16.35 4.44
N GLY A 76 3.54 17.19 4.37
CA GLY A 76 3.76 18.31 5.30
C GLY A 76 5.17 18.89 5.13
N ASP A 77 5.43 20.07 5.69
CA ASP A 77 6.78 20.68 5.72
C ASP A 77 7.55 20.70 4.38
N GLY A 78 6.84 20.93 3.27
CA GLY A 78 7.42 20.96 1.92
C GLY A 78 7.59 19.59 1.26
N HIS A 79 7.27 18.50 1.96
CA HIS A 79 7.16 17.14 1.42
C HIS A 79 5.73 16.86 0.93
N SER A 80 5.61 16.16 -0.20
CA SER A 80 4.33 15.70 -0.75
C SER A 80 4.45 14.24 -1.19
N SER A 81 3.68 13.38 -0.54
CA SER A 81 3.79 11.92 -0.61
C SER A 81 2.50 11.26 -1.14
N GLU A 82 2.44 9.92 -1.14
CA GLU A 82 1.20 9.17 -1.44
C GLU A 82 0.16 9.23 -0.32
N ILE A 83 0.45 9.97 0.75
CA ILE A 83 -0.49 10.23 1.85
C ILE A 83 -0.63 11.75 2.00
N PRO A 84 -1.65 12.37 1.37
CA PRO A 84 -1.83 13.83 1.38
C PRO A 84 -2.19 14.41 2.75
N ALA A 85 -2.69 13.59 3.68
CA ALA A 85 -2.97 14.03 5.03
C ALA A 85 -1.69 14.35 5.80
N ALA A 86 -1.76 15.33 6.71
CA ALA A 86 -0.66 15.71 7.59
C ALA A 86 -0.36 14.67 8.68
N ASP A 87 -1.28 13.72 8.88
CA ASP A 87 -1.16 12.61 9.80
C ASP A 87 -2.11 11.49 9.37
N TYR A 88 -1.95 10.27 9.86
CA TYR A 88 -2.89 9.16 9.66
C TYR A 88 -2.76 8.11 10.77
N ASP A 89 -3.76 7.25 10.89
CA ASP A 89 -3.68 6.10 11.78
C ASP A 89 -3.18 4.86 11.02
N VAL A 90 -3.96 4.40 10.04
CA VAL A 90 -3.59 3.40 9.04
C VAL A 90 -4.06 3.88 7.68
N ALA A 91 -3.22 3.74 6.66
CA ALA A 91 -3.55 4.14 5.29
C ALA A 91 -3.34 2.99 4.32
N VAL A 92 -4.30 2.76 3.43
CA VAL A 92 -4.25 1.72 2.40
C VAL A 92 -4.46 2.32 1.03
N PHE A 93 -3.62 1.97 0.08
CA PHE A 93 -3.78 2.40 -1.32
C PHE A 93 -3.20 1.40 -2.29
N GLU A 94 -3.65 1.46 -3.53
CA GLU A 94 -3.11 0.62 -4.61
C GLU A 94 -1.63 0.89 -4.82
N ASN A 95 -0.81 -0.15 -4.93
CA ASN A 95 0.63 -0.05 -5.09
C ASN A 95 0.99 0.66 -6.40
N ARG A 96 1.88 1.66 -6.33
CA ARG A 96 2.33 2.42 -7.50
C ARG A 96 3.08 1.59 -8.54
N PHE A 97 3.70 0.50 -8.11
CA PHE A 97 4.52 -0.39 -8.95
C PHE A 97 4.01 -1.84 -8.79
N PRO A 98 2.76 -2.15 -9.17
CA PRO A 98 2.12 -3.40 -8.79
C PRO A 98 2.78 -4.63 -9.44
N SER A 99 2.78 -5.78 -8.75
CA SER A 99 3.17 -7.06 -9.37
C SER A 99 2.05 -7.61 -10.26
N LEU A 100 0.81 -7.26 -9.94
CA LEU A 100 -0.43 -7.76 -10.53
C LEU A 100 -1.35 -6.58 -10.80
N ALA A 101 -1.94 -6.51 -11.99
CA ALA A 101 -2.87 -5.44 -12.35
C ALA A 101 -3.97 -5.95 -13.29
N GLY A 102 -5.08 -5.21 -13.34
CA GLY A 102 -6.20 -5.52 -14.22
C GLY A 102 -6.79 -6.90 -13.95
N ARG A 103 -6.83 -7.75 -14.98
CA ARG A 103 -7.39 -9.10 -14.89
C ARG A 103 -6.47 -10.10 -14.17
N SER A 104 -5.21 -9.74 -13.94
CA SER A 104 -4.23 -10.61 -13.30
C SER A 104 -4.15 -10.41 -11.80
N GLY A 105 -5.01 -9.58 -11.22
CA GLY A 105 -5.05 -9.31 -9.78
C GLY A 105 -4.81 -7.85 -9.42
N ARG A 106 -4.60 -7.61 -8.12
CA ARG A 106 -4.37 -6.26 -7.55
C ARG A 106 -3.32 -6.31 -6.46
N CYS A 107 -2.54 -5.24 -6.31
CA CYS A 107 -1.58 -5.08 -5.22
C CYS A 107 -1.87 -3.80 -4.44
N GLU A 108 -1.98 -3.89 -3.12
CA GLU A 108 -2.16 -2.75 -2.23
C GLU A 108 -1.01 -2.65 -1.22
N VAL A 109 -0.75 -1.44 -0.73
CA VAL A 109 0.17 -1.12 0.36
C VAL A 109 -0.65 -0.73 1.59
N VAL A 110 -0.24 -1.18 2.77
CA VAL A 110 -0.88 -0.89 4.05
C VAL A 110 0.15 -0.21 4.96
N CYS A 111 0.05 1.10 5.16
CA CYS A 111 0.95 1.86 6.04
C CYS A 111 0.43 1.81 7.47
N PHE A 112 1.26 1.37 8.41
CA PHE A 112 0.81 1.03 9.77
C PHE A 112 0.77 2.21 10.75
N THR A 113 1.58 3.23 10.51
CA THR A 113 1.77 4.40 11.38
C THR A 113 2.42 5.53 10.57
N PRO A 114 2.20 6.82 10.91
CA PRO A 114 2.90 7.96 10.33
C PRO A 114 4.38 8.03 10.74
N GLU A 115 4.77 7.31 11.80
CA GLU A 115 6.11 7.32 12.36
C GLU A 115 7.09 6.52 11.50
N HIS A 116 7.93 7.22 10.74
CA HIS A 116 8.83 6.62 9.76
C HIS A 116 9.80 5.58 10.35
N GLY A 117 10.30 5.80 11.56
CA GLY A 117 11.31 4.96 12.20
C GLY A 117 10.75 3.81 13.05
N ALA A 118 9.43 3.66 13.13
CA ALA A 118 8.80 2.68 14.00
C ALA A 118 8.83 1.26 13.38
N SER A 119 8.07 0.34 13.97
CA SER A 119 7.84 -1.01 13.50
C SER A 119 6.45 -1.49 13.85
N PHE A 120 6.03 -2.61 13.25
CA PHE A 120 4.81 -3.27 13.70
C PHE A 120 4.86 -3.64 15.20
N ALA A 121 6.04 -4.00 15.71
CA ALA A 121 6.22 -4.36 17.12
C ALA A 121 6.18 -3.16 18.08
N ASP A 122 6.37 -1.94 17.58
CA ASP A 122 6.29 -0.70 18.37
C ASP A 122 4.86 -0.16 18.47
N LEU A 123 3.91 -0.71 17.69
CA LEU A 123 2.53 -0.26 17.68
C LEU A 123 1.84 -0.59 19.00
N THR A 124 0.95 0.30 19.44
CA THR A 124 0.02 -0.01 20.53
C THR A 124 -0.93 -1.14 20.12
N GLU A 125 -1.49 -1.86 21.08
CA GLU A 125 -2.49 -2.91 20.80
C GLU A 125 -3.68 -2.38 19.98
N GLU A 126 -4.12 -1.16 20.27
CA GLU A 126 -5.21 -0.51 19.54
C GLU A 126 -4.83 -0.24 18.08
N ARG A 127 -3.60 0.21 17.82
CA ARG A 127 -3.08 0.43 16.46
C ARG A 127 -2.87 -0.88 15.72
N ALA A 128 -2.31 -1.90 16.37
CA ALA A 128 -2.16 -3.22 15.77
C ALA A 128 -3.53 -3.82 15.40
N ARG A 129 -4.53 -3.71 16.28
CA ARG A 129 -5.92 -4.10 16.00
C ARG A 129 -6.48 -3.36 14.78
N LEU A 130 -6.21 -2.06 14.64
CA LEU A 130 -6.66 -1.27 13.50
C LEU A 130 -6.02 -1.73 12.18
N VAL A 131 -4.75 -2.16 12.19
CA VAL A 131 -4.12 -2.78 11.01
C VAL A 131 -4.82 -4.09 10.64
N LEU A 132 -5.17 -4.92 11.63
CA LEU A 132 -5.95 -6.16 11.41
C LEU A 132 -7.36 -5.85 10.87
N ASP A 133 -8.02 -4.80 11.36
CA ASP A 133 -9.31 -4.35 10.85
C ASP A 133 -9.19 -3.91 9.38
N ALA A 134 -8.13 -3.18 9.03
CA ALA A 134 -7.85 -2.79 7.65
C ALA A 134 -7.61 -4.02 6.76
N TRP A 135 -6.79 -5.00 7.19
CA TRP A 135 -6.61 -6.25 6.44
C TRP A 135 -7.90 -7.03 6.27
N THR A 136 -8.76 -7.05 7.29
CA THR A 136 -10.07 -7.72 7.23
C THR A 136 -10.99 -7.05 6.20
N ASP A 137 -11.14 -5.73 6.24
CA ASP A 137 -11.92 -4.98 5.24
C ASP A 137 -11.37 -5.21 3.83
N ARG A 138 -10.06 -5.05 3.64
CA ARG A 138 -9.46 -5.22 2.32
C ARG A 138 -9.59 -6.64 1.79
N THR A 139 -9.43 -7.63 2.65
CA THR A 139 -9.62 -9.04 2.26
C THR A 139 -11.04 -9.28 1.76
N GLU A 140 -12.05 -8.79 2.48
CA GLU A 140 -13.45 -8.92 2.08
C GLU A 140 -13.71 -8.24 0.72
N ARG A 141 -13.22 -7.01 0.55
CA ARG A 141 -13.43 -6.22 -0.68
C ARG A 141 -12.70 -6.78 -1.89
N LEU A 142 -11.45 -7.22 -1.72
CA LEU A 142 -10.63 -7.77 -2.80
C LEU A 142 -11.11 -9.17 -3.21
N SER A 143 -11.54 -10.01 -2.26
CA SER A 143 -12.09 -11.34 -2.56
C SER A 143 -13.40 -11.29 -3.33
N ALA A 144 -14.12 -10.16 -3.27
CA ALA A 144 -15.34 -9.95 -4.06
C ALA A 144 -15.07 -9.51 -5.51
N LEU A 145 -13.82 -9.24 -5.89
CA LEU A 145 -13.47 -8.86 -7.25
C LEU A 145 -13.56 -10.08 -8.20
N PRO A 146 -14.18 -9.93 -9.39
CA PRO A 146 -14.25 -11.02 -10.35
C PRO A 146 -12.85 -11.54 -10.73
N GLY A 147 -12.67 -12.85 -10.60
CA GLY A 147 -11.42 -13.51 -10.95
C GLY A 147 -10.30 -13.29 -9.94
N VAL A 148 -10.60 -12.93 -8.68
CA VAL A 148 -9.68 -13.09 -7.55
C VAL A 148 -10.00 -14.42 -6.85
N GLU A 149 -9.02 -15.30 -6.72
CA GLU A 149 -9.15 -16.60 -6.03
C GLU A 149 -8.50 -16.59 -4.65
N GLN A 150 -7.50 -15.73 -4.43
CA GLN A 150 -6.79 -15.65 -3.15
C GLN A 150 -6.41 -14.21 -2.80
N VAL A 151 -6.64 -13.82 -1.56
CA VAL A 151 -6.07 -12.60 -0.98
C VAL A 151 -4.99 -12.97 0.03
N TYR A 152 -3.80 -12.39 -0.12
CA TYR A 152 -2.63 -12.66 0.71
C TYR A 152 -2.08 -11.36 1.31
N CYS A 153 -2.23 -11.21 2.62
CA CYS A 153 -1.66 -10.12 3.40
C CYS A 153 -0.28 -10.53 3.93
N PHE A 154 0.73 -9.68 3.77
CA PHE A 154 2.08 -9.96 4.24
C PHE A 154 2.87 -8.69 4.57
N GLU A 155 3.93 -8.84 5.34
CA GLU A 155 4.93 -7.80 5.62
C GLU A 155 6.32 -8.32 5.25
N ASN A 156 7.11 -7.50 4.56
CA ASN A 156 8.54 -7.73 4.44
C ASN A 156 9.24 -6.70 5.34
N ARG A 157 10.08 -7.16 6.27
CA ARG A 157 10.81 -6.31 7.22
C ARG A 157 12.30 -6.64 7.27
N GLY A 158 13.13 -5.60 7.14
CA GLY A 158 14.59 -5.68 7.22
C GLY A 158 15.28 -5.50 5.87
N ALA A 159 16.35 -4.70 5.86
CA ALA A 159 17.12 -4.42 4.65
C ALA A 159 17.70 -5.70 4.02
N GLU A 160 18.04 -6.69 4.86
CA GLU A 160 18.62 -7.96 4.44
C GLU A 160 17.67 -8.85 3.63
N ILE A 161 16.36 -8.57 3.67
CA ILE A 161 15.35 -9.33 2.89
C ILE A 161 14.71 -8.50 1.77
N GLY A 162 15.39 -7.45 1.30
CA GLY A 162 14.96 -6.69 0.11
C GLY A 162 13.87 -5.65 0.35
N VAL A 163 13.72 -5.17 1.59
CA VAL A 163 12.83 -4.04 1.90
C VAL A 163 13.41 -2.75 1.33
N THR A 164 12.67 -2.13 0.42
CA THR A 164 13.10 -0.91 -0.29
C THR A 164 12.67 0.38 0.40
N LEU A 165 11.69 0.32 1.32
CA LEU A 165 11.18 1.43 2.10
C LEU A 165 11.24 1.08 3.59
N ALA A 166 11.94 1.89 4.38
CA ALA A 166 12.11 1.66 5.81
C ALA A 166 10.82 1.88 6.63
N HIS A 167 9.93 2.74 6.12
CA HIS A 167 8.68 3.10 6.77
C HIS A 167 7.78 1.87 7.03
N PRO A 168 7.17 1.71 8.21
CA PRO A 168 6.35 0.53 8.54
C PRO A 168 5.17 0.33 7.61
N HIS A 169 5.19 -0.75 6.84
CA HIS A 169 4.11 -1.09 5.92
C HIS A 169 4.03 -2.59 5.63
N GLY A 170 2.82 -3.04 5.34
CA GLY A 170 2.51 -4.33 4.75
C GLY A 170 2.04 -4.19 3.32
N GLN A 171 1.73 -5.33 2.71
CA GLN A 171 1.18 -5.44 1.37
C GLN A 171 0.03 -6.43 1.35
N ILE A 172 -0.89 -6.24 0.40
CA ILE A 172 -1.98 -7.17 0.13
C ILE A 172 -1.97 -7.49 -1.35
N TYR A 173 -1.80 -8.76 -1.71
CA TYR A 173 -1.88 -9.23 -3.09
C TYR A 173 -3.18 -10.01 -3.27
N ALA A 174 -3.99 -9.58 -4.22
CA ALA A 174 -5.16 -10.31 -4.69
C ALA A 174 -4.76 -11.06 -5.95
N PHE A 175 -4.61 -12.37 -5.85
CA PHE A 175 -4.21 -13.28 -6.92
C PHE A 175 -5.44 -13.81 -7.66
N PRO A 176 -5.31 -14.04 -8.98
CA PRO A 176 -6.38 -14.61 -9.78
C PRO A 176 -6.45 -16.13 -9.68
#